data_AF-A0A3L9DY20-F1
#
_entry.id   AF-A0A3L9DY20-F1
#
_cell.length_a   1.000
_cell.length_b   1.000
_cell.length_c   1.000
_cell.angle_alpha   90.00
_cell.angle_beta   90.00
_cell.angle_gamma   90.00
#
_symmetry.space_group_name_H-M   'P 1'
#
loop_
_entity.id
_entity.type
_entity.pdbx_description
1 polymer ?
#
loop_
_entity_poly.entity_id
_entity_poly.type
_entity_poly.pdbx_seq_one_letter_code
_entity_poly.pdbx_strand_id
1 'polypeptide(L)'
;MTVSLEAEQVLKDIIDNEDTGNYWRNRFEKLNRKDDTILRGCFKELKEAGLISVTWADNIPYYLQVLKDGYSYERTKEMKEVNMSYKTTSAYDVFLSHANKDKLDFVDELNRSLEKLGVNIFYDKNSLEWGDNWKQRILDGVKKATFAIIVISENFFDREWTEKELNEFLTRQTSEGQKLILPIIHNISHDDLHDKYPEVGEIQVISSNSYSSDEIALLFAKQLIKRLKGR
;
A
#
# COMPACT_ATOMS: atom_id res chain seq x y z
N MET A 1 -22.15 3.37 -3.99
CA MET A 1 -22.17 3.94 -5.35
C MET A 1 -21.27 3.08 -6.21
N THR A 2 -21.68 2.73 -7.42
CA THR A 2 -20.91 1.87 -8.33
C THR A 2 -20.77 2.60 -9.66
N VAL A 3 -19.53 2.92 -10.04
CA VAL A 3 -19.21 3.43 -11.38
C VAL A 3 -18.68 2.28 -12.24
N SER A 4 -18.71 2.42 -13.56
CA SER A 4 -18.20 1.45 -14.53
C SER A 4 -16.69 1.24 -14.39
N LEU A 5 -16.19 0.06 -14.77
CA LEU A 5 -14.76 -0.26 -14.69
C LEU A 5 -13.92 0.73 -15.52
N GLU A 6 -14.43 1.15 -16.67
CA GLU A 6 -13.84 2.16 -17.54
C GLU A 6 -13.75 3.52 -16.83
N ALA A 7 -14.81 3.94 -16.15
CA ALA A 7 -14.81 5.17 -15.35
C ALA A 7 -13.84 5.09 -14.18
N GLU A 8 -13.72 3.95 -13.52
CA GLU A 8 -12.72 3.75 -12.45
C GLU A 8 -11.28 3.88 -12.98
N GLN A 9 -10.98 3.29 -14.13
CA GLN A 9 -9.66 3.43 -14.76
C GLN A 9 -9.36 4.89 -15.11
N VAL A 10 -10.38 5.62 -15.59
CA VAL A 10 -10.25 7.06 -15.87
C VAL A 10 -10.05 7.86 -14.58
N LEU A 11 -10.75 7.54 -13.48
CA LEU A 11 -10.55 8.21 -12.19
C LEU A 11 -9.11 8.07 -11.69
N LYS A 12 -8.58 6.85 -11.71
CA LYS A 12 -7.18 6.58 -11.35
C LYS A 12 -6.22 7.39 -12.22
N ASP A 13 -6.45 7.43 -13.52
CA ASP A 13 -5.63 8.16 -14.48
C ASP A 13 -5.69 9.69 -14.28
N ILE A 14 -6.84 10.21 -13.82
CA ILE A 14 -6.99 11.62 -13.41
C ILE A 14 -6.13 11.90 -12.18
N ILE A 15 -6.20 11.04 -11.16
CA ILE A 15 -5.43 11.17 -9.92
C ILE A 15 -3.92 11.09 -10.21
N ASP A 16 -3.49 10.10 -10.99
CA ASP A 16 -2.08 9.86 -11.31
C ASP A 16 -1.45 11.01 -12.14
N ASN A 17 -2.26 11.82 -12.83
CA ASN A 17 -1.81 12.90 -13.71
C ASN A 17 -2.34 14.29 -13.31
N GLU A 18 -2.76 14.48 -12.05
CA GLU A 18 -3.37 15.74 -11.58
C GLU A 18 -2.42 16.94 -11.76
N ASP A 19 -1.12 16.73 -11.55
CA ASP A 19 -0.07 17.75 -11.71
C ASP A 19 0.54 17.79 -13.13
N THR A 20 0.05 16.95 -14.05
CA THR A 20 0.61 16.86 -15.41
C THR A 20 -0.18 17.76 -16.37
N GLY A 21 0.16 19.05 -16.37
CA GLY A 21 -0.61 20.14 -17.00
C GLY A 21 -1.33 19.81 -18.33
N ASN A 22 -0.61 19.54 -19.42
CA ASN A 22 -1.23 19.31 -20.74
C ASN A 22 -1.65 17.85 -21.00
N TYR A 23 -1.59 16.96 -20.00
CA TYR A 23 -1.85 15.53 -20.17
C TYR A 23 -3.20 15.26 -20.86
N TRP A 24 -4.27 15.80 -20.30
CA TRP A 24 -5.62 15.58 -20.81
C TRP A 24 -5.86 16.21 -22.17
N ARG A 25 -5.32 17.42 -22.41
CA ARG A 25 -5.39 18.05 -23.75
C ARG A 25 -4.76 17.14 -24.80
N ASN A 26 -3.51 16.73 -24.57
CA ASN A 26 -2.77 15.86 -25.48
C ASN A 26 -3.46 14.51 -25.70
N ARG A 27 -4.13 13.98 -24.66
CA ARG A 27 -4.90 12.74 -24.76
C ARG A 27 -6.10 12.94 -25.67
N PHE A 28 -6.95 13.93 -25.41
CA PHE A 28 -8.17 14.18 -26.19
C PHE A 28 -7.87 14.48 -27.67
N GLU A 29 -6.81 15.22 -27.98
CA GLU A 29 -6.41 15.54 -29.35
C GLU A 29 -6.02 14.32 -30.20
N LYS A 30 -5.61 13.22 -29.56
CA LYS A 30 -5.15 11.99 -30.23
C LYS A 30 -6.22 10.91 -30.35
N LEU A 31 -7.39 11.10 -29.75
CA LEU A 31 -8.45 10.08 -29.74
C LEU A 31 -9.17 10.01 -31.09
N ASN A 32 -9.53 8.79 -31.50
CA ASN A 32 -10.53 8.62 -32.54
C ASN A 32 -11.94 8.88 -31.96
N ARG A 33 -12.94 9.03 -32.84
CA ARG A 33 -14.32 9.36 -32.45
C ARG A 33 -14.94 8.36 -31.46
N LYS A 34 -14.61 7.08 -31.58
CA LYS A 34 -15.16 6.03 -30.70
C LYS A 34 -14.59 6.18 -29.29
N ASP A 35 -13.27 6.32 -29.18
CA ASP A 35 -12.60 6.42 -27.88
C ASP A 35 -12.90 7.76 -27.18
N ASP A 36 -13.05 8.85 -27.93
CA ASP A 36 -13.53 10.13 -27.40
C ASP A 36 -14.92 9.99 -26.77
N THR A 37 -15.84 9.28 -27.44
CA THR A 37 -17.20 9.05 -26.93
C THR A 37 -17.17 8.27 -25.61
N ILE A 38 -16.35 7.22 -25.53
CA ILE A 38 -16.20 6.38 -24.33
C ILE A 38 -15.61 7.22 -23.18
N LEU A 39 -14.53 7.94 -23.45
CA LEU A 39 -13.84 8.73 -22.43
C LEU A 39 -14.76 9.83 -21.87
N ARG A 40 -15.50 10.54 -22.73
CA ARG A 40 -16.50 11.53 -22.26
C ARG A 40 -17.60 10.90 -21.43
N GLY A 41 -18.04 9.69 -21.78
CA GLY A 41 -18.98 8.91 -20.97
C GLY A 41 -18.45 8.68 -19.55
N CYS A 42 -17.18 8.29 -19.43
CA CYS A 42 -16.51 8.10 -18.14
C CYS A 42 -16.45 9.39 -17.32
N PHE A 43 -16.04 10.51 -17.92
CA PHE A 43 -16.02 11.80 -17.23
C PHE A 43 -17.41 12.24 -16.74
N LYS A 44 -18.45 12.00 -17.55
CA LYS A 44 -19.83 12.28 -17.15
C LYS A 44 -20.23 11.45 -15.94
N GLU A 45 -19.97 10.14 -15.98
CA GLU A 45 -20.28 9.22 -14.90
C GLU A 45 -19.55 9.60 -13.59
N LEU A 46 -18.24 9.88 -13.65
CA LEU A 46 -17.46 10.30 -12.49
C LEU A 46 -17.96 11.61 -11.88
N LYS A 47 -18.40 12.56 -12.73
CA LYS A 47 -19.01 13.82 -12.29
C LYS A 47 -20.37 13.59 -11.62
N GLU A 48 -21.23 12.77 -12.21
CA GLU A 48 -22.55 12.41 -11.65
C GLU A 48 -22.42 11.65 -10.34
N ALA A 49 -21.36 10.86 -10.18
CA ALA A 49 -21.01 10.18 -8.94
C ALA A 49 -20.38 11.10 -7.88
N GLY A 50 -20.15 12.39 -8.18
CA GLY A 50 -19.52 13.34 -7.25
C GLY A 50 -18.05 13.05 -6.95
N LEU A 51 -17.38 12.28 -7.82
CA LEU A 51 -15.98 11.89 -7.64
C LEU A 51 -15.02 12.94 -8.20
N ILE A 52 -15.44 13.66 -9.24
CA ILE A 52 -14.67 14.75 -9.87
C ILE A 52 -15.55 15.97 -10.14
N SER A 53 -14.92 17.13 -10.28
CA SER A 53 -15.49 18.32 -10.90
C SER A 53 -14.82 18.56 -12.24
N VAL A 54 -15.60 18.72 -13.31
CA VAL A 54 -15.06 19.00 -14.65
C VAL A 54 -15.88 20.05 -15.42
N THR A 55 -15.16 20.96 -16.07
CA THR A 55 -15.65 21.99 -16.99
C THR A 55 -14.93 21.87 -18.33
N TRP A 56 -15.67 21.99 -19.43
CA TRP A 56 -15.17 21.79 -20.79
C TRP A 56 -15.05 23.12 -21.55
N ALA A 57 -14.00 23.26 -22.35
CA ALA A 57 -13.84 24.32 -23.35
C ALA A 57 -13.14 23.73 -24.58
N ASP A 58 -13.54 24.15 -25.80
CA ASP A 58 -12.93 23.67 -27.06
C ASP A 58 -12.79 22.14 -27.15
N ASN A 59 -13.81 21.41 -26.68
CA ASN A 59 -13.86 19.95 -26.60
C ASN A 59 -12.80 19.29 -25.68
N ILE A 60 -12.06 20.05 -24.88
CA ILE A 60 -11.09 19.53 -23.89
C ILE A 60 -11.52 19.90 -22.44
N PRO A 61 -11.12 19.13 -21.42
CA PRO A 61 -11.35 19.50 -20.04
C PRO A 61 -10.45 20.71 -19.69
N TYR A 62 -11.07 21.85 -19.40
CA TYR A 62 -10.39 23.10 -19.05
C TYR A 62 -10.14 23.21 -17.54
N TYR A 63 -11.10 22.74 -16.76
CA TYR A 63 -10.97 22.64 -15.31
C TYR A 63 -11.33 21.22 -14.92
N LEU A 64 -10.43 20.56 -14.20
CA LEU A 64 -10.59 19.19 -13.74
C LEU A 64 -10.01 19.11 -12.32
N GLN A 65 -10.83 18.68 -11.37
CA GLN A 65 -10.41 18.51 -9.98
C GLN A 65 -10.99 17.21 -9.42
N VAL A 66 -10.17 16.43 -8.72
CA VAL A 66 -10.65 15.26 -7.97
C VAL A 66 -11.28 15.73 -6.65
N LEU A 67 -12.49 15.27 -6.36
CA LEU A 67 -13.19 15.59 -5.12
C LEU A 67 -12.76 14.64 -4.00
N LYS A 68 -13.03 15.01 -2.73
CA LYS A 68 -12.70 14.18 -1.57
C LYS A 68 -13.24 12.74 -1.69
N ASP A 69 -14.43 12.60 -2.25
CA ASP A 69 -15.07 11.31 -2.47
C ASP A 69 -14.39 10.52 -3.59
N GLY A 70 -13.80 11.18 -4.60
CA GLY A 70 -12.98 10.57 -5.64
C GLY A 70 -11.73 9.87 -5.07
N TYR A 71 -10.94 10.58 -4.26
CA TYR A 71 -9.79 9.98 -3.58
C TYR A 71 -10.21 8.85 -2.63
N SER A 72 -11.34 9.01 -1.95
CA SER A 72 -11.86 7.99 -1.03
C SER A 72 -12.32 6.73 -1.78
N TYR A 73 -12.94 6.90 -2.95
CA TYR A 73 -13.38 5.82 -3.82
C TYR A 73 -12.20 5.00 -4.33
N GLU A 74 -11.21 5.66 -4.95
CA GLU A 74 -10.03 4.99 -5.52
C GLU A 74 -9.27 4.20 -4.44
N ARG A 75 -9.09 4.83 -3.27
CA ARG A 75 -8.43 4.20 -2.13
C ARG A 75 -9.19 2.97 -1.61
N THR A 76 -10.52 3.02 -1.55
CA THR A 76 -11.35 1.89 -1.12
C THR A 76 -11.32 0.75 -2.14
N LYS A 77 -11.25 1.07 -3.43
CA LYS A 77 -11.13 0.08 -4.51
C LYS A 77 -9.79 -0.65 -4.44
N GLU A 78 -8.68 0.09 -4.36
CA GLU A 78 -7.33 -0.48 -4.20
C GLU A 78 -7.31 -1.46 -3.01
N MET A 79 -7.93 -1.09 -1.89
CA MET A 79 -8.06 -1.95 -0.71
C MET A 79 -8.92 -3.19 -0.93
N LYS A 80 -10.03 -3.09 -1.67
CA LYS A 80 -10.86 -4.25 -2.00
C LYS A 80 -10.13 -5.23 -2.91
N GLU A 81 -9.39 -4.74 -3.89
CA GLU A 81 -8.58 -5.58 -4.78
C GLU A 81 -7.48 -6.29 -4.02
N VAL A 82 -6.78 -5.54 -3.16
CA VAL A 82 -5.77 -6.04 -2.24
C VAL A 82 -6.37 -7.09 -1.28
N ASN A 83 -7.52 -6.79 -0.67
CA ASN A 83 -8.25 -7.71 0.22
C ASN A 83 -8.76 -8.98 -0.48
N MET A 84 -9.19 -8.86 -1.74
CA MET A 84 -9.63 -10.00 -2.54
C MET A 84 -8.44 -10.88 -2.96
N SER A 85 -7.29 -10.27 -3.27
CA SER A 85 -6.04 -10.98 -3.54
C SER A 85 -5.59 -11.84 -2.35
N TYR A 86 -5.86 -11.43 -1.10
CA TYR A 86 -5.52 -12.24 0.09
C TYR A 86 -6.47 -13.41 0.36
N LYS A 87 -7.65 -13.43 -0.28
CA LYS A 87 -8.64 -14.51 -0.13
C LYS A 87 -8.35 -15.69 -1.05
N THR A 88 -7.56 -15.52 -2.11
CA THR A 88 -7.00 -16.63 -2.88
C THR A 88 -5.80 -17.23 -2.13
N THR A 89 -5.45 -18.48 -2.43
CA THR A 89 -4.30 -19.15 -1.81
C THR A 89 -3.01 -18.42 -2.19
N SER A 90 -2.57 -17.50 -1.33
CA SER A 90 -1.26 -16.85 -1.42
C SER A 90 -0.16 -17.91 -1.53
N ALA A 91 0.82 -17.67 -2.39
CA ALA A 91 1.94 -18.59 -2.56
C ALA A 91 2.81 -18.67 -1.30
N TYR A 92 2.82 -17.61 -0.50
CA TYR A 92 3.64 -17.47 0.71
C TYR A 92 2.79 -17.17 1.95
N ASP A 93 3.30 -17.53 3.12
CA ASP A 93 2.69 -17.20 4.41
C ASP A 93 2.98 -15.76 4.79
N VAL A 94 4.21 -15.28 4.54
CA VAL A 94 4.64 -13.94 4.95
C VAL A 94 5.58 -13.29 3.94
N PHE A 95 5.40 -11.99 3.72
CA PHE A 95 6.35 -11.13 3.04
C PHE A 95 7.22 -10.42 4.07
N LEU A 96 8.55 -10.47 3.95
CA LEU A 96 9.49 -9.81 4.87
C LEU A 96 10.12 -8.59 4.19
N SER A 97 9.77 -7.40 4.66
CA SER A 97 10.21 -6.10 4.12
C SER A 97 11.16 -5.38 5.07
N HIS A 98 12.26 -4.84 4.54
CA HIS A 98 13.30 -4.10 5.27
C HIS A 98 14.05 -3.12 4.34
N ALA A 99 14.79 -2.15 4.90
CA ALA A 99 15.61 -1.26 4.09
C ALA A 99 16.99 -1.87 3.74
N ASN A 100 17.53 -1.61 2.55
CA ASN A 100 18.79 -2.21 2.06
C ASN A 100 20.00 -1.93 2.96
N LYS A 101 19.97 -0.77 3.62
CA LYS A 101 21.05 -0.31 4.49
C LYS A 101 20.96 -0.88 5.91
N ASP A 102 19.85 -1.54 6.25
CA ASP A 102 19.76 -2.26 7.50
C ASP A 102 20.75 -3.42 7.43
N LYS A 103 21.67 -3.47 8.41
CA LYS A 103 22.61 -4.58 8.52
C LYS A 103 21.80 -5.88 8.50
N LEU A 104 22.08 -6.70 7.50
CA LEU A 104 21.38 -7.92 7.14
C LEU A 104 21.26 -8.91 8.31
N ASP A 105 22.09 -8.80 9.34
CA ASP A 105 22.17 -9.74 10.46
C ASP A 105 20.81 -10.00 11.15
N PHE A 106 20.08 -8.96 11.59
CA PHE A 106 18.78 -9.18 12.26
C PHE A 106 17.73 -9.77 11.34
N VAL A 107 17.63 -9.24 10.11
CA VAL A 107 16.63 -9.68 9.13
C VAL A 107 16.91 -11.12 8.69
N ASP A 108 18.17 -11.48 8.49
CA ASP A 108 18.62 -12.83 8.14
C ASP A 108 18.39 -13.82 9.29
N GLU A 109 18.63 -13.40 10.53
CA GLU A 109 18.31 -14.20 11.71
C GLU A 109 16.81 -14.43 11.83
N LEU A 110 15.99 -13.39 11.69
CA LEU A 110 14.54 -13.50 11.69
C LEU A 110 14.03 -14.40 10.56
N ASN A 111 14.58 -14.25 9.35
CA ASN A 111 14.25 -15.11 8.22
C ASN A 111 14.55 -16.58 8.56
N ARG A 112 15.74 -16.88 9.10
CA ARG A 112 16.11 -18.23 9.53
C ARG A 112 15.20 -18.77 10.64
N SER A 113 14.82 -17.94 11.60
CA SER A 113 13.91 -18.33 12.69
C SER A 113 12.51 -18.67 12.16
N LEU A 114 11.99 -17.89 11.20
CA LEU A 114 10.72 -18.16 10.54
C LEU A 114 10.78 -19.44 9.69
N GLU A 115 11.86 -19.66 8.92
CA GLU A 115 12.09 -20.88 8.13
C GLU A 115 12.13 -22.13 9.01
N LYS A 116 12.78 -22.08 10.17
CA LYS A 116 12.80 -23.19 11.15
C LYS A 116 11.40 -23.58 11.63
N LEU A 117 10.47 -22.63 11.67
CA LEU A 117 9.07 -22.89 12.03
C LEU A 117 8.22 -23.36 10.84
N GLY A 118 8.82 -23.54 9.67
CA GLY A 118 8.13 -23.98 8.46
C GLY A 118 7.26 -22.90 7.81
N VAL A 119 7.47 -21.63 8.14
CA VAL A 119 6.79 -20.50 7.51
C VAL A 119 7.35 -20.33 6.09
N ASN A 120 6.47 -20.27 5.09
CA ASN A 120 6.88 -19.98 3.71
C ASN A 120 7.03 -18.47 3.50
N ILE A 121 8.25 -18.01 3.25
CA ILE A 121 8.59 -16.58 3.25
C ILE A 121 8.83 -16.11 1.82
N PHE A 122 8.15 -15.03 1.44
CA PHE A 122 8.56 -14.21 0.31
C PHE A 122 9.60 -13.21 0.81
N TYR A 123 10.88 -13.58 0.69
CA TYR A 123 11.99 -12.72 1.03
C TYR A 123 12.52 -12.05 -0.23
N ASP A 124 12.27 -10.76 -0.37
CA ASP A 124 12.83 -9.99 -1.48
C ASP A 124 14.28 -9.61 -1.13
N LYS A 125 15.24 -10.37 -1.64
CA LYS A 125 16.67 -10.05 -1.53
C LYS A 125 17.04 -8.73 -2.22
N ASN A 126 16.20 -8.26 -3.14
CA ASN A 126 16.31 -6.92 -3.70
C ASN A 126 15.53 -5.99 -2.78
N SER A 127 16.07 -5.74 -1.60
CA SER A 127 15.54 -4.78 -0.62
C SER A 127 15.17 -3.43 -1.28
N LEU A 128 14.32 -2.61 -0.65
CA LEU A 128 13.84 -1.36 -1.25
C LEU A 128 14.91 -0.32 -1.57
N GLU A 129 15.07 0.03 -2.85
CA GLU A 129 16.03 1.03 -3.31
C GLU A 129 15.47 2.46 -3.25
N TRP A 130 16.35 3.43 -3.50
CA TRP A 130 15.97 4.84 -3.63
C TRP A 130 15.08 5.00 -4.87
N GLY A 131 13.92 5.64 -4.71
CA GLY A 131 12.95 5.83 -5.78
C GLY A 131 11.93 4.70 -5.97
N ASP A 132 12.04 3.59 -5.23
CA ASP A 132 10.99 2.57 -5.21
C ASP A 132 9.70 3.12 -4.56
N ASN A 133 8.55 2.88 -5.20
CA ASN A 133 7.26 3.13 -4.59
C ASN A 133 7.01 2.09 -3.48
N TRP A 134 7.42 2.44 -2.25
CA TRP A 134 7.33 1.60 -1.05
C TRP A 134 5.93 1.03 -0.82
N LYS A 135 4.89 1.87 -0.98
CA LYS A 135 3.50 1.44 -0.86
C LYS A 135 3.18 0.35 -1.87
N GLN A 136 3.51 0.55 -3.15
CA GLN A 136 3.29 -0.47 -4.18
C GLN A 136 4.10 -1.75 -3.92
N ARG A 137 5.35 -1.64 -3.46
CA ARG A 137 6.17 -2.81 -3.13
C ARG A 137 5.58 -3.64 -2.00
N ILE A 138 5.10 -3.00 -0.92
CA ILE A 138 4.40 -3.75 0.11
C ILE A 138 3.12 -4.34 -0.46
N LEU A 139 2.32 -3.55 -1.19
CA LEU A 139 1.07 -4.01 -1.81
C LEU A 139 1.30 -5.21 -2.74
N ASP A 140 2.41 -5.27 -3.46
CA ASP A 140 2.77 -6.39 -4.31
C ASP A 140 3.30 -7.59 -3.52
N GLY A 141 4.04 -7.35 -2.44
CA GLY A 141 4.48 -8.38 -1.51
C GLY A 141 3.29 -9.06 -0.82
N VAL A 142 2.36 -8.27 -0.29
CA VAL A 142 1.14 -8.78 0.34
C VAL A 142 0.20 -9.44 -0.68
N LYS A 143 0.14 -9.04 -1.96
CA LYS A 143 -0.62 -9.81 -2.97
C LYS A 143 -0.15 -11.27 -3.08
N LYS A 144 1.14 -11.52 -2.81
CA LYS A 144 1.77 -12.85 -2.89
C LYS A 144 1.78 -13.60 -1.57
N ALA A 145 1.61 -12.91 -0.44
CA ALA A 145 1.77 -13.45 0.91
C ALA A 145 0.54 -13.20 1.80
N THR A 146 0.27 -14.10 2.75
CA THR A 146 -0.89 -13.93 3.66
C THR A 146 -0.67 -12.79 4.67
N PHE A 147 0.56 -12.58 5.10
CA PHE A 147 0.96 -11.52 6.03
C PHE A 147 2.15 -10.73 5.49
N ALA A 148 2.44 -9.57 6.09
CA ALA A 148 3.70 -8.88 5.94
C ALA A 148 4.35 -8.59 7.30
N ILE A 149 5.67 -8.74 7.36
CA ILE A 149 6.53 -8.21 8.42
C ILE A 149 7.27 -7.01 7.82
N ILE A 150 7.20 -5.87 8.50
CA ILE A 150 7.86 -4.63 8.07
C ILE A 150 8.86 -4.23 9.14
N VAL A 151 10.14 -4.24 8.81
CA VAL A 151 11.21 -3.77 9.69
C VAL A 151 11.40 -2.27 9.47
N ILE A 152 11.18 -1.49 10.54
CA ILE A 152 11.27 -0.05 10.62
C ILE A 152 12.53 0.29 11.43
N SER A 153 13.50 0.92 10.80
CA SER A 153 14.79 1.30 11.37
C SER A 153 15.10 2.78 11.08
N GLU A 154 16.26 3.27 11.50
CA GLU A 154 16.72 4.59 11.06
C GLU A 154 16.78 4.72 9.53
N ASN A 155 17.27 3.69 8.83
CA ASN A 155 17.36 3.69 7.36
C ASN A 155 16.00 3.58 6.66
N PHE A 156 14.97 3.12 7.37
CA PHE A 156 13.60 3.20 6.89
C PHE A 156 13.18 4.67 6.72
N PHE A 157 13.67 5.54 7.60
CA PHE A 157 13.26 6.92 7.69
C PHE A 157 13.97 7.89 6.75
N ASP A 158 15.06 7.46 6.10
CA ASP A 158 15.83 8.25 5.12
C ASP A 158 15.23 8.19 3.70
N ARG A 159 13.96 7.79 3.59
CA ARG A 159 13.22 7.63 2.33
C ARG A 159 12.26 8.80 2.15
N GLU A 160 12.04 9.20 0.90
CA GLU A 160 11.01 10.19 0.54
C GLU A 160 9.63 9.61 0.81
N TRP A 161 9.14 9.82 2.03
CA TRP A 161 7.93 9.22 2.50
C TRP A 161 7.26 10.10 3.56
N THR A 162 5.98 10.45 3.34
CA THR A 162 5.27 11.43 4.18
C THR A 162 4.47 10.73 5.27
N GLU A 163 4.69 11.05 6.55
CA GLU A 163 4.00 10.50 7.75
C GLU A 163 2.57 9.96 7.55
N LYS A 164 1.79 10.76 6.84
CA LYS A 164 0.40 10.50 6.50
C LYS A 164 0.18 9.17 5.77
N GLU A 165 1.00 8.83 4.79
CA GLU A 165 0.73 7.68 3.92
C GLU A 165 0.88 6.28 4.64
N LEU A 166 1.61 6.18 5.77
CA LEU A 166 2.21 4.98 6.43
C LEU A 166 1.41 4.78 7.66
N ASN A 167 1.08 5.88 8.34
CA ASN A 167 -0.06 5.86 9.20
C ASN A 167 -1.30 5.39 8.44
N GLU A 168 -1.66 6.01 7.31
CA GLU A 168 -2.80 5.56 6.52
C GLU A 168 -2.67 4.09 6.13
N PHE A 169 -1.49 3.63 5.73
CA PHE A 169 -1.28 2.23 5.34
C PHE A 169 -1.37 1.26 6.54
N LEU A 170 -0.59 1.46 7.60
CA LEU A 170 -0.51 0.58 8.76
C LEU A 170 -1.81 0.58 9.59
N THR A 171 -2.40 1.76 9.82
CA THR A 171 -3.63 1.89 10.61
C THR A 171 -4.81 1.24 9.91
N ARG A 172 -4.93 1.35 8.59
CA ARG A 172 -6.02 0.72 7.84
C ARG A 172 -5.90 -0.80 7.81
N GLN A 173 -4.68 -1.31 7.61
CA GLN A 173 -4.42 -2.75 7.71
C GLN A 173 -4.70 -3.27 9.12
N THR A 174 -4.55 -2.46 10.16
CA THR A 174 -4.85 -2.88 11.54
C THR A 174 -6.34 -2.74 11.91
N SER A 175 -7.03 -1.71 11.42
CA SER A 175 -8.39 -1.33 11.81
C SER A 175 -9.52 -2.05 11.06
N GLU A 176 -9.29 -2.56 9.85
CA GLU A 176 -10.27 -3.39 9.11
C GLU A 176 -10.46 -4.81 9.70
N GLY A 177 -9.97 -5.05 10.92
CA GLY A 177 -10.08 -6.32 11.64
C GLY A 177 -9.16 -7.42 11.12
N GLN A 178 -8.39 -7.14 10.07
CA GLN A 178 -7.46 -8.07 9.46
C GLN A 178 -6.03 -7.61 9.74
N LYS A 179 -5.48 -7.91 10.92
CA LYS A 179 -4.08 -7.59 11.29
C LYS A 179 -3.08 -8.35 10.40
N LEU A 180 -2.91 -7.91 9.16
CA LEU A 180 -2.08 -8.55 8.13
C LEU A 180 -0.63 -8.08 8.20
N ILE A 181 -0.36 -6.97 8.88
CA ILE A 181 0.97 -6.38 8.97
C ILE A 181 1.49 -6.45 10.40
N LEU A 182 2.72 -6.91 10.54
CA LEU A 182 3.48 -6.92 11.78
C LEU A 182 4.65 -5.93 11.66
N PRO A 183 4.50 -4.69 12.18
CA PRO A 183 5.60 -3.73 12.22
C PRO A 183 6.60 -4.10 13.34
N ILE A 184 7.87 -4.15 12.99
CA ILE A 184 9.00 -4.38 13.90
C ILE A 184 9.88 -3.13 13.89
N ILE A 185 10.09 -2.50 15.04
CA ILE A 185 11.11 -1.46 15.17
C ILE A 185 12.48 -2.09 15.45
N HIS A 186 13.49 -1.68 14.69
CA HIS A 186 14.85 -2.19 14.79
C HIS A 186 15.85 -1.06 14.98
N ASN A 187 16.62 -1.14 16.07
CA ASN A 187 17.67 -0.17 16.41
C ASN A 187 17.17 1.29 16.54
N ILE A 188 15.87 1.46 16.76
CA ILE A 188 15.20 2.72 17.12
C ILE A 188 14.31 2.46 18.33
N SER A 189 14.03 3.50 19.11
CA SER A 189 13.03 3.46 20.16
C SER A 189 11.63 3.73 19.61
N HIS A 190 10.62 3.45 20.43
CA HIS A 190 9.25 3.81 20.09
C HIS A 190 9.05 5.33 20.07
N ASP A 191 9.78 6.05 20.93
CA ASP A 191 9.80 7.51 20.96
C ASP A 191 10.41 8.07 19.67
N ASP A 192 11.49 7.48 19.13
CA ASP A 192 12.05 7.90 17.84
C ASP A 192 11.05 7.73 16.69
N LEU A 193 10.27 6.64 16.72
CA LEU A 193 9.20 6.40 15.75
C LEU A 193 8.06 7.42 15.90
N HIS A 194 7.65 7.70 17.14
CA HIS A 194 6.61 8.69 17.43
C HIS A 194 7.06 10.12 17.12
N ASP A 195 8.31 10.49 17.39
CA ASP A 195 8.80 11.85 17.14
C ASP A 195 8.93 12.12 15.64
N LYS A 196 9.25 11.09 14.85
CA LYS A 196 9.33 11.21 13.39
C LYS A 196 7.98 11.04 12.71
N TYR A 197 7.12 10.17 13.26
CA TYR A 197 5.81 9.84 12.73
C TYR A 197 4.78 9.64 13.87
N PRO A 198 4.31 10.74 14.50
CA PRO A 198 3.37 10.70 15.63
C PRO A 198 2.20 9.73 15.44
N GLU A 199 1.55 9.77 14.28
CA GLU A 199 0.38 8.93 14.04
C GLU A 199 0.73 7.43 13.92
N VAL A 200 1.95 7.10 13.49
CA VAL A 200 2.45 5.71 13.41
C VAL A 200 2.87 5.21 14.79
N GLY A 201 3.34 6.10 15.66
CA GLY A 201 3.66 5.80 17.06
C GLY A 201 2.47 5.28 17.86
N GLU A 202 1.23 5.57 17.45
CA GLU A 202 0.04 5.02 18.12
C GLU A 202 -0.22 3.52 17.81
N ILE A 203 0.49 2.96 16.83
CA ILE A 203 0.32 1.57 16.40
C ILE A 203 1.18 0.64 17.26
N GLN A 204 0.62 -0.51 17.62
CA GLN A 204 1.37 -1.55 18.34
C GLN A 204 2.48 -2.12 17.44
N VAL A 205 3.74 -1.95 17.88
CA VAL A 205 4.94 -2.49 17.22
C VAL A 205 5.64 -3.52 18.11
N ILE A 206 6.46 -4.39 17.49
CA ILE A 206 7.41 -5.24 18.21
C ILE A 206 8.79 -4.59 18.14
N SER A 207 9.51 -4.50 19.26
CA SER A 207 10.90 -4.03 19.24
C SER A 207 11.87 -5.21 19.17
N SER A 208 12.80 -5.17 18.21
CA SER A 208 13.92 -6.13 18.17
C SER A 208 14.88 -5.98 19.35
N ASN A 209 14.81 -4.86 20.07
CA ASN A 209 15.62 -4.64 21.27
C ASN A 209 15.04 -5.39 22.49
N SER A 210 13.76 -5.75 22.43
CA SER A 210 13.04 -6.43 23.52
C SER A 210 12.75 -7.89 23.23
N TYR A 211 12.80 -8.31 21.96
CA TYR A 211 12.51 -9.68 21.53
C TYR A 211 13.60 -10.19 20.60
N SER A 212 14.03 -11.42 20.82
CA SER A 212 14.90 -12.15 19.90
C SER A 212 14.16 -12.59 18.63
N SER A 213 14.91 -12.86 17.56
CA SER A 213 14.38 -13.36 16.29
C SER A 213 13.50 -14.62 16.44
N ASP A 214 13.86 -15.54 17.34
CA ASP A 214 13.08 -16.73 17.64
C ASP A 214 11.75 -16.41 18.34
N GLU A 215 11.75 -15.46 19.29
CA GLU A 215 10.53 -15.01 19.96
C GLU A 215 9.57 -14.30 19.01
N ILE A 216 10.11 -13.43 18.14
CA ILE A 216 9.33 -12.75 17.10
C ILE A 216 8.72 -13.76 16.14
N ALA A 217 9.51 -14.73 15.67
CA ALA A 217 9.02 -15.80 14.79
C ALA A 217 7.91 -16.61 15.46
N LEU A 218 8.03 -16.91 16.76
CA LEU A 218 6.99 -17.61 17.51
C LEU A 218 5.71 -16.78 17.69
N LEU A 219 5.82 -15.47 17.94
CA LEU A 219 4.68 -14.56 18.00
C LEU A 219 3.95 -14.52 16.65
N PHE A 220 4.71 -14.42 15.56
CA PHE A 220 4.16 -14.47 14.21
C PHE A 220 3.45 -15.80 13.93
N ALA A 221 4.09 -16.94 14.20
CA ALA A 221 3.51 -18.27 13.95
C ALA A 221 2.19 -18.48 14.72
N LYS A 222 2.10 -18.00 15.97
CA LYS A 222 0.84 -18.02 16.75
C LYS A 222 -0.28 -17.26 16.04
N GLN A 223 0.04 -16.08 15.49
CA GLN A 223 -0.91 -15.24 14.77
C GLN A 223 -1.33 -15.88 13.43
N LEU A 224 -0.38 -16.46 12.68
CA LEU A 224 -0.64 -17.21 11.46
C LEU A 224 -1.61 -18.38 11.71
N ILE A 225 -1.35 -19.20 12.73
CA ILE A 225 -2.22 -20.32 13.11
C ILE A 225 -3.62 -19.82 13.49
N LYS A 226 -3.74 -18.74 14.26
CA LYS A 226 -5.04 -18.15 14.63
C LYS A 226 -5.83 -17.74 13.40
N ARG A 227 -5.18 -17.17 12.39
CA ARG A 227 -5.81 -16.77 11.12
C ARG A 227 -6.25 -17.97 10.29
N LEU A 228 -5.42 -19.01 10.20
CA LEU A 228 -5.74 -20.24 9.47
C LEU A 228 -6.89 -21.02 10.10
N LYS A 229 -6.99 -21.05 11.44
CA LYS A 229 -8.09 -21.72 12.17
C LYS A 229 -9.41 -20.93 12.16
N GLY A 230 -9.37 -19.63 11.87
CA GLY A 230 -10.54 -18.78 11.75
C GLY A 230 -11.08 -18.64 10.32
N ARG A 231 -10.57 -19.43 9.38
CA ARG A 231 -11.11 -19.59 8.01
C ARG A 231 -12.15 -20.71 7.97
#